data_AF-A0A3N8LL21-F1
#
_entry.id   AF-A0A3N8LL21-F1
#
_cell.length_a   1.000
_cell.length_b   1.000
_cell.length_c   1.000
_cell.angle_alpha   90.00
_cell.angle_beta   90.00
_cell.angle_gamma   90.00
#
_symmetry.space_group_name_H-M   'P 1'
#
loop_
_entity.id
_entity.type
_entity.pdbx_description
1 polymer ?
#
loop_
_entity_poly.entity_id
_entity_poly.type
_entity_poly.pdbx_seq_one_letter_code
_entity_poly.pdbx_strand_id
1 'polypeptide(L)'
;MPKTRVSSRLSRVFCFPGSPERNQARRLQAGARGRPRFERDLLIERTQSGLKREQAAGKHCGRPPALSEAERAAVIARLAAGASVASLAKEFNTSRPTIMRIRDSRTGSRRARLY
;
A
#
# COMPACT_ATOMS: atom_id res chain seq x y z
N MET A 1 -37.67 15.14 6.51
CA MET A 1 -36.49 15.85 7.05
C MET A 1 -35.48 16.09 5.93
N PRO A 2 -35.47 17.25 5.26
CA PRO A 2 -34.49 17.52 4.21
C PRO A 2 -33.13 17.93 4.82
N LYS A 3 -32.06 17.22 4.47
CA LYS A 3 -30.69 17.58 4.85
C LYS A 3 -30.25 18.78 4.01
N THR A 4 -29.94 19.88 4.67
CA THR A 4 -29.39 21.10 4.08
C THR A 4 -28.04 20.80 3.40
N ARG A 5 -27.94 21.15 2.11
CA ARG A 5 -26.73 20.99 1.31
C ARG A 5 -25.87 22.25 1.47
N VAL A 6 -24.80 22.17 2.25
CA VAL A 6 -23.83 23.26 2.37
C VAL A 6 -23.09 23.41 1.05
N SER A 7 -23.44 24.45 0.29
CA SER A 7 -22.74 24.91 -0.90
C SER A 7 -21.46 25.66 -0.47
N SER A 8 -20.33 24.95 -0.41
CA SER A 8 -19.02 25.60 -0.37
C SER A 8 -18.45 25.65 -1.79
N ARG A 9 -18.59 26.82 -2.43
CA ARG A 9 -17.81 27.19 -3.61
C ARG A 9 -16.33 27.14 -3.22
N LEU A 10 -15.60 26.13 -3.68
CA LEU A 10 -14.14 26.21 -3.81
C LEU A 10 -13.80 26.24 -5.29
N SER A 11 -13.13 27.33 -5.64
CA SER A 11 -12.42 27.64 -6.88
C SER A 11 -11.93 26.41 -7.67
N ARG A 12 -12.52 26.20 -8.85
CA ARG A 12 -11.87 25.44 -9.92
C ARG A 12 -10.63 26.21 -10.35
N VAL A 13 -9.44 25.70 -10.07
CA VAL A 13 -8.22 26.11 -10.78
C VAL A 13 -8.35 25.60 -12.21
N PHE A 14 -8.68 26.50 -13.14
CA PHE A 14 -8.68 26.21 -14.58
C PHE A 14 -7.25 26.37 -15.08
N CYS A 15 -6.60 25.27 -15.46
CA CYS A 15 -5.32 25.32 -16.16
C CYS A 15 -5.59 25.55 -17.65
N PHE A 16 -5.32 26.75 -18.15
CA PHE A 16 -5.42 27.08 -19.56
C PHE A 16 -4.16 26.55 -20.28
N PRO A 17 -4.26 25.67 -21.29
CA PRO A 17 -3.09 25.31 -22.07
C PRO A 17 -2.68 26.50 -22.94
N GLY A 18 -1.53 27.09 -22.62
CA GLY A 18 -0.91 28.11 -23.45
C GLY A 18 -0.55 27.56 -24.85
N SER A 19 -0.73 28.41 -25.85
CA SER A 19 -0.55 28.21 -27.29
C SER A 19 0.82 27.62 -27.69
N PRO A 20 0.90 26.95 -28.86
CA PRO A 20 2.02 26.10 -29.24
C PRO A 20 3.14 26.88 -29.94
N GLU A 21 3.72 27.90 -29.29
CA GLU A 21 4.93 28.59 -29.81
C GLU A 21 5.91 28.94 -28.68
N ARG A 22 6.44 27.92 -27.99
CA ARG A 22 7.57 28.06 -27.04
C ARG A 22 8.64 26.99 -27.21
N ASN A 23 8.82 26.51 -28.44
CA ASN A 23 9.96 25.69 -28.84
C ASN A 23 11.01 26.70 -29.33
N GLN A 24 12.05 27.05 -28.59
CA GLN A 24 13.30 26.26 -28.57
C GLN A 24 14.10 26.43 -27.25
N ALA A 25 13.82 27.45 -26.42
CA ALA A 25 14.67 27.80 -25.28
C ALA A 25 14.35 27.08 -23.95
N ARG A 26 13.44 26.09 -23.96
CA ARG A 26 13.04 25.34 -22.75
C ARG A 26 13.50 23.88 -22.72
N ARG A 27 14.28 23.47 -23.72
CA ARG A 27 14.82 22.10 -23.83
C ARG A 27 16.20 21.92 -23.17
N LEU A 28 16.82 22.97 -22.63
CA LEU A 28 18.19 22.92 -22.11
C LEU A 28 18.31 23.06 -20.58
N GLN A 29 17.24 22.93 -19.79
CA GLN A 29 17.35 22.96 -18.33
C GLN A 29 16.54 21.84 -17.67
N ALA A 30 16.96 20.61 -17.93
CA ALA A 30 16.66 19.46 -17.07
C ALA A 30 17.88 18.53 -16.99
N GLY A 31 19.08 19.11 -16.93
CA GLY A 31 20.33 18.39 -16.73
C GLY A 31 20.88 18.70 -15.34
N ALA A 32 21.18 17.64 -14.58
CA ALA A 32 21.79 17.65 -13.25
C ALA A 32 20.87 18.04 -12.07
N ARG A 33 20.06 17.08 -11.61
CA ARG A 33 19.70 16.99 -10.19
C ARG A 33 20.95 16.56 -9.41
N GLY A 34 21.86 17.52 -9.19
CA GLY A 34 23.11 17.33 -8.48
C GLY A 34 22.90 17.12 -6.99
N ARG A 35 22.88 15.85 -6.58
CA ARG A 35 23.36 15.43 -5.25
C ARG A 35 24.27 14.22 -5.50
N PRO A 36 25.48 14.16 -4.92
CA PRO A 36 26.40 13.03 -5.15
C PRO A 36 25.70 11.71 -4.78
N ARG A 37 25.71 10.76 -5.72
CA ARG A 37 25.09 9.44 -5.57
C ARG A 37 25.63 8.71 -4.34
N PHE A 38 26.94 8.82 -4.13
CA PHE A 38 27.68 8.16 -3.06
C PHE A 38 27.18 8.47 -1.63
N GLU A 39 26.91 9.73 -1.29
CA GLU A 39 26.43 10.09 0.05
C GLU A 39 25.04 9.51 0.34
N ARG A 40 24.20 9.44 -0.70
CA ARG A 40 22.87 8.82 -0.60
C ARG A 40 23.00 7.30 -0.48
N ASP A 41 23.91 6.69 -1.24
CA ASP A 41 24.13 5.25 -1.24
C ASP A 41 24.64 4.77 0.13
N LEU A 42 25.54 5.52 0.78
CA LEU A 42 25.99 5.25 2.16
C LEU A 42 24.83 5.25 3.18
N LEU A 43 23.86 6.17 3.04
CA LEU A 43 22.68 6.21 3.91
C LEU A 43 21.73 5.02 3.65
N ILE A 44 21.61 4.59 2.39
CA ILE A 44 20.83 3.41 2.01
C ILE A 44 21.46 2.15 2.62
N GLU A 45 22.77 1.97 2.50
CA GLU A 45 23.50 0.82 3.04
C GLU A 45 23.39 0.73 4.58
N ARG A 46 23.49 1.87 5.28
CA ARG A 46 23.28 1.92 6.73
C ARG A 46 21.86 1.50 7.13
N THR A 47 20.86 1.91 6.35
CA THR A 47 19.47 1.54 6.61
C THR A 47 19.24 0.04 6.35
N GLN A 48 19.78 -0.48 5.25
CA GLN A 48 19.69 -1.89 4.90
C GLN A 48 20.39 -2.78 5.92
N SER A 49 21.56 -2.40 6.40
CA SER A 49 22.27 -3.16 7.44
C SER A 49 21.50 -3.17 8.77
N GLY A 50 20.86 -2.07 9.15
CA GLY A 50 19.94 -2.03 10.29
C GLY A 50 18.75 -2.97 10.12
N LEU A 51 18.07 -2.92 8.97
CA LEU A 51 16.96 -3.81 8.66
C LEU A 51 17.37 -5.28 8.65
N LYS A 52 18.55 -5.61 8.11
CA LYS A 52 19.09 -6.98 8.11
C LYS A 52 19.35 -7.49 9.53
N ARG A 53 19.90 -6.65 10.42
CA ARG A 53 20.10 -7.00 11.84
C ARG A 53 18.78 -7.26 12.56
N GLU A 54 17.78 -6.41 12.34
CA GLU A 54 16.45 -6.58 12.95
C GLU A 54 15.69 -7.79 12.39
N GLN A 55 15.81 -8.05 11.08
CA GLN A 55 15.29 -9.28 10.46
C GLN A 55 15.98 -10.53 11.02
N ALA A 56 17.30 -10.50 11.21
CA ALA A 56 18.05 -11.60 11.82
C ALA A 56 17.68 -11.81 13.30
N ALA A 57 17.33 -10.74 14.01
CA ALA A 57 16.76 -10.80 15.37
C ALA A 57 15.30 -11.28 15.39
N GLY A 58 14.70 -11.60 14.23
CA GLY A 58 13.34 -12.11 14.11
C GLY A 58 12.25 -11.06 14.32
N LYS A 59 12.59 -9.76 14.36
CA LYS A 59 11.57 -8.70 14.50
C LYS A 59 10.89 -8.45 13.17
N HIS A 60 9.56 -8.41 13.18
CA HIS A 60 8.76 -8.14 11.98
C HIS A 60 8.94 -6.68 11.53
N CYS A 61 9.67 -6.47 10.43
CA CYS A 61 9.84 -5.16 9.82
C CYS A 61 8.63 -4.83 8.92
N GLY A 62 7.61 -4.16 9.48
CA GLY A 62 6.47 -3.70 8.70
C GLY A 62 5.20 -3.48 9.53
N ARG A 63 4.10 -3.16 8.84
CA ARG A 63 2.78 -3.02 9.47
C ARG A 63 2.40 -4.36 10.13
N PRO A 64 2.04 -4.37 11.42
CA PRO A 64 1.66 -5.61 12.09
C PRO A 64 0.43 -6.22 11.39
N PRO A 65 0.35 -7.56 11.32
CA PRO A 65 -0.82 -8.23 10.79
C PRO A 65 -2.06 -7.85 11.62
N ALA A 66 -3.21 -7.73 10.95
CA ALA A 66 -4.46 -7.37 11.61
C ALA A 66 -5.05 -8.48 12.49
N LEU A 67 -4.47 -9.69 12.42
CA LEU A 67 -4.88 -10.87 13.17
C LEU A 67 -3.64 -11.51 13.79
N SER A 68 -3.80 -12.03 15.01
CA SER A 68 -2.79 -12.85 15.67
C SER A 68 -2.62 -14.20 14.95
N GLU A 69 -1.47 -14.87 15.12
CA GLU A 69 -1.26 -16.18 14.52
C GLU A 69 -2.28 -17.23 15.01
N ALA A 70 -2.70 -17.13 16.28
CA ALA A 70 -3.73 -17.98 16.85
C ALA A 70 -5.10 -17.76 16.18
N GLU A 71 -5.47 -16.51 15.94
CA GLU A 71 -6.72 -16.15 15.25
C GLU A 71 -6.66 -16.59 13.79
N ARG A 72 -5.50 -16.47 13.15
CA ARG A 72 -5.28 -16.95 11.78
C ARG A 72 -5.47 -18.46 11.69
N ALA A 73 -4.94 -19.23 12.64
CA ALA A 73 -5.15 -20.67 12.72
C ALA A 73 -6.64 -21.02 12.91
N ALA A 74 -7.35 -20.30 13.78
CA ALA A 74 -8.79 -20.48 13.98
C ALA A 74 -9.62 -20.17 12.72
N VAL A 75 -9.28 -19.10 11.99
CA VAL A 75 -9.90 -18.76 10.71
C VAL A 75 -9.66 -19.88 9.69
N ILE A 76 -8.45 -20.42 9.60
CA ILE A 76 -8.12 -21.51 8.67
C ILE A 76 -8.92 -22.78 9.00
N ALA A 77 -9.01 -23.15 10.29
CA ALA A 77 -9.79 -24.30 10.73
C ALA A 77 -11.28 -24.16 10.36
N ARG A 78 -11.85 -22.97 10.57
CA ARG A 78 -13.26 -22.72 10.22
C ARG A 78 -13.51 -22.63 8.72
N LEU A 79 -12.55 -22.11 7.95
CA LEU A 79 -12.60 -22.16 6.49
C LEU A 79 -12.53 -23.61 5.97
N ALA A 80 -11.80 -24.50 6.65
CA ALA A 80 -11.81 -25.93 6.32
C ALA A 80 -13.15 -26.61 6.67
N ALA A 81 -13.81 -26.17 7.75
CA ALA A 81 -15.15 -26.62 8.13
C ALA A 81 -16.28 -26.06 7.23
N GLY A 82 -15.97 -25.26 6.20
CA GLY A 82 -16.95 -24.72 5.27
C GLY A 82 -17.67 -23.45 5.74
N ALA A 83 -17.18 -22.78 6.79
CA ALA A 83 -17.78 -21.55 7.28
C ALA A 83 -17.72 -20.41 6.23
N SER A 84 -18.75 -19.56 6.24
CA SER A 84 -18.84 -18.44 5.30
C SER A 84 -17.80 -17.35 5.61
N VAL A 85 -17.19 -16.78 4.57
CA VAL A 85 -16.20 -15.68 4.70
C VAL A 85 -16.80 -14.44 5.38
N ALA A 86 -18.10 -14.18 5.16
CA ALA A 86 -18.77 -13.01 5.72
C ALA A 86 -19.06 -13.17 7.22
N SER A 87 -19.41 -14.39 7.67
CA SER A 87 -19.61 -14.68 9.09
C SER A 87 -18.30 -14.52 9.85
N LEU A 88 -17.21 -15.13 9.36
CA LEU A 88 -15.89 -15.03 9.99
C LEU A 88 -15.39 -13.57 10.06
N ALA A 89 -15.62 -12.78 9.02
CA ALA A 89 -15.23 -11.37 9.03
C ALA A 89 -15.88 -10.59 10.20
N LYS A 90 -17.17 -10.86 10.49
CA LYS A 90 -17.87 -10.23 11.61
C LYS A 90 -17.36 -10.71 12.96
N GLU A 91 -17.17 -12.02 13.10
CA GLU A 91 -16.73 -12.63 14.37
C GLU A 91 -15.32 -12.18 14.77
N PHE A 92 -14.41 -12.07 13.82
CA PHE A 92 -13.04 -11.59 14.04
C PHE A 92 -12.89 -10.07 13.88
N ASN A 93 -14.00 -9.33 13.81
CA ASN A 93 -14.06 -7.88 13.61
C ASN A 93 -13.10 -7.35 12.53
N THR A 94 -12.98 -8.10 11.43
CA THR A 94 -12.04 -7.84 10.35
C THR A 94 -12.76 -7.66 9.02
N SER A 95 -12.07 -7.06 8.06
CA SER A 95 -12.62 -6.86 6.73
C SER A 95 -12.70 -8.20 5.96
N ARG A 96 -13.76 -8.40 5.17
CA ARG A 96 -13.88 -9.52 4.23
C ARG A 96 -12.61 -9.75 3.38
N PRO A 97 -11.92 -8.72 2.82
CA PRO A 97 -10.69 -8.94 2.07
C PRO A 97 -9.54 -9.51 2.92
N THR A 98 -9.52 -9.31 4.25
CA THR A 98 -8.53 -9.95 5.13
C THR A 98 -8.69 -11.47 5.12
N ILE A 99 -9.92 -11.96 5.34
CA ILE A 99 -10.21 -13.40 5.35
C ILE A 99 -9.98 -14.02 3.96
N MET A 100 -10.36 -13.30 2.89
CA MET A 100 -10.08 -13.75 1.52
C MET A 100 -8.58 -13.88 1.26
N ARG A 101 -7.74 -12.93 1.70
CA ARG A 101 -6.28 -13.03 1.56
C ARG A 101 -5.71 -14.26 2.27
N ILE A 102 -6.22 -14.59 3.47
CA ILE A 102 -5.82 -15.79 4.21
C ILE A 102 -6.17 -17.04 3.40
N ARG A 103 -7.40 -17.11 2.86
CA ARG A 103 -7.82 -18.21 2.00
C ARG A 103 -6.96 -18.32 0.73
N ASP A 104 -6.72 -17.21 0.03
CA ASP A 104 -5.94 -17.18 -1.21
C ASP A 104 -4.47 -17.55 -0.95
N SER A 105 -3.93 -17.17 0.22
CA SER A 105 -2.58 -17.58 0.67
C SER A 105 -2.47 -19.10 0.89
N ARG A 106 -3.56 -19.76 1.30
CA ARG A 106 -3.64 -21.22 1.45
C ARG A 106 -3.68 -21.92 0.10
N THR A 107 -4.45 -21.37 -0.85
CA THR A 107 -4.66 -22.00 -2.17
C THR A 107 -3.52 -21.74 -3.15
N GLY A 108 -2.55 -20.87 -2.81
CA GLY A 108 -1.42 -20.56 -3.70
C GLY A 108 -1.81 -19.78 -4.96
N SER A 109 -3.09 -19.39 -5.09
CA SER A 109 -3.60 -18.55 -6.19
C SER A 109 -3.18 -17.11 -5.96
N ARG A 110 -1.88 -16.83 -6.10
CA ARG A 110 -1.39 -15.47 -6.22
C ARG A 110 -1.99 -14.93 -7.50
N ARG A 111 -3.05 -14.11 -7.39
CA ARG A 111 -3.60 -13.34 -8.50
C ARG A 111 -2.43 -12.71 -9.24
N ALA A 112 -2.09 -13.27 -10.39
CA ALA A 112 -1.14 -12.69 -11.31
C ALA A 112 -1.64 -11.27 -11.58
N ARG A 113 -0.81 -10.29 -11.22
CA ARG A 113 -1.11 -8.88 -11.40
C ARG A 113 -0.98 -8.60 -12.90
N LEU A 114 -2.01 -8.96 -13.66
CA LEU A 114 -2.14 -8.61 -15.07
C LEU A 114 -2.53 -7.14 -15.14
N TYR A 115 -1.54 -6.32 -15.47
CA TYR A 115 -1.71 -5.10 -16.27
C TYR A 115 -0.97 -5.34 -17.57
#